data_AF-A0A4Q1R1U5-F1
#
_entry.id   AF-A0A4Q1R1U5-F1
#
_cell.length_a   1.000
_cell.length_b   1.000
_cell.length_c   1.000
_cell.angle_alpha   90.00
_cell.angle_beta   90.00
_cell.angle_gamma   90.00
#
_symmetry.space_group_name_H-M   'P 1'
#
loop_
_entity.id
_entity.type
_entity.pdbx_description
1 polymer ?
#
loop_
_entity_poly.entity_id
_entity_poly.type
_entity_poly.pdbx_seq_one_letter_code
_entity_poly.pdbx_strand_id
1 'polypeptide(L)'
;MDSELSVGSAFSGTDLRRLDDAIHDARSASTAAVSSLLEPAVAEGEATSLTEQNCVFDHCAVLLFPLTLTAGLRHLEQRGLAPLPTVPSTVVRRRLSERHGLDPARCDVHLTRLRLELPDGRRHPAVEVFLFPRDSSTFDRSIAASEAAHGFEDHTAFVVDRPSPPLLARLVTAWRSEAGLLWEGGGHNPHEGGPEGSTVLYFVREHGQPSRRRRFELHCAGDLRSFIDRAPVDTEAVRHAYRAWRRPGRDLPA
;
A
#
# COMPACT_ATOMS: atom_id res chain seq x y z
N MET A 1 -17.24 21.36 6.50
CA MET A 1 -18.70 21.14 6.50
C MET A 1 -18.94 20.04 5.49
N ASP A 2 -18.79 18.79 5.94
CA ASP A 2 -18.72 17.61 5.07
C ASP A 2 -20.11 17.27 4.55
N SER A 3 -20.28 17.44 3.24
CA SER A 3 -21.49 17.08 2.52
C SER A 3 -21.67 15.56 2.55
N GLU A 4 -22.64 15.16 3.35
CA GLU A 4 -23.65 14.13 3.14
C GLU A 4 -23.24 12.94 2.27
N LEU A 5 -23.27 11.77 2.91
CA LEU A 5 -23.59 10.53 2.20
C LEU A 5 -24.84 10.81 1.36
N SER A 6 -24.70 10.88 0.03
CA SER A 6 -25.85 10.69 -0.85
C SER A 6 -26.50 9.38 -0.38
N VAL A 7 -27.72 9.47 0.12
CA VAL A 7 -28.49 8.33 0.64
C VAL A 7 -28.52 7.27 -0.47
N GLY A 8 -27.75 6.19 -0.31
CA GLY A 8 -27.60 5.13 -1.29
C GLY A 8 -26.20 4.92 -1.89
N SER A 9 -25.21 5.80 -1.65
CA SER A 9 -23.83 5.57 -2.12
C SER A 9 -23.12 4.52 -1.27
N ALA A 10 -22.52 3.50 -1.92
CA ALA A 10 -21.76 2.44 -1.25
C ALA A 10 -20.53 2.95 -0.49
N PHE A 11 -19.99 4.11 -0.87
CA PHE A 11 -18.80 4.73 -0.30
C PHE A 11 -19.06 6.19 0.11
N SER A 12 -18.25 6.74 1.02
CA SER A 12 -18.28 8.19 1.29
C SER A 12 -17.62 8.97 0.15
N GLY A 13 -17.86 10.28 0.05
CA GLY A 13 -17.13 11.14 -0.88
C GLY A 13 -15.61 11.13 -0.65
N THR A 14 -15.16 10.96 0.60
CA THR A 14 -13.74 10.83 0.93
C THR A 14 -13.14 9.51 0.41
N ASP A 15 -13.86 8.40 0.57
CA ASP A 15 -13.45 7.10 0.03
C ASP A 15 -13.34 7.16 -1.50
N LEU A 16 -14.33 7.75 -2.18
CA LEU A 16 -14.33 7.87 -3.64
C LEU A 16 -13.16 8.70 -4.15
N ARG A 17 -12.87 9.84 -3.50
CA ARG A 17 -11.68 10.64 -3.84
C ARG A 17 -10.38 9.86 -3.64
N ARG A 18 -10.24 9.13 -2.54
CA ARG A 18 -9.05 8.31 -2.27
C ARG A 18 -8.88 7.17 -3.27
N LEU A 19 -9.99 6.54 -3.69
CA LEU A 19 -9.98 5.55 -4.76
C LEU A 19 -9.54 6.17 -6.09
N ASP A 20 -10.09 7.32 -6.45
CA ASP A 20 -9.72 8.02 -7.68
C ASP A 20 -8.25 8.47 -7.67
N ASP A 21 -7.74 8.94 -6.52
CA ASP A 21 -6.32 9.26 -6.31
C ASP A 21 -5.44 8.02 -6.53
N ALA A 22 -5.80 6.86 -5.95
CA ALA A 22 -5.05 5.62 -6.10
C ALA A 22 -5.04 5.11 -7.55
N ILE A 23 -6.17 5.23 -8.28
CA ILE A 23 -6.26 4.89 -9.71
C ILE A 23 -5.38 5.82 -10.54
N HIS A 24 -5.41 7.13 -10.26
CA HIS A 24 -4.57 8.10 -10.94
C HIS A 24 -3.08 7.81 -10.68
N ASP A 25 -2.71 7.55 -9.43
CA ASP A 25 -1.33 7.25 -9.04
C ASP A 25 -0.83 5.96 -9.67
N ALA A 26 -1.65 4.90 -9.75
CA ALA A 26 -1.30 3.66 -10.42
C ALA A 26 -1.08 3.84 -11.93
N ARG A 27 -1.94 4.62 -12.60
CA ARG A 27 -1.77 4.93 -14.03
C ARG A 27 -0.50 5.74 -14.29
N SER A 28 -0.26 6.77 -13.48
CA SER A 28 0.96 7.58 -13.57
C SER A 28 2.21 6.73 -13.32
N ALA A 29 2.20 5.92 -12.25
CA ALA A 29 3.31 5.05 -11.89
C ALA A 29 3.60 3.97 -12.94
N SER A 30 2.58 3.46 -13.63
CA SER A 30 2.76 2.46 -14.69
C SER A 30 3.54 2.94 -15.91
N THR A 31 3.68 4.25 -16.07
CA THR A 31 4.43 4.88 -17.18
C THR A 31 5.68 5.62 -16.74
N ALA A 32 5.89 5.76 -15.44
CA ALA A 32 7.05 6.44 -14.89
C ALA A 32 8.30 5.55 -14.92
N ALA A 33 9.48 6.16 -14.87
CA ALA A 33 10.68 5.44 -14.47
C ALA A 33 10.47 4.91 -13.05
N VAL A 34 10.82 3.66 -12.78
CA VAL A 34 10.50 3.02 -11.51
C VAL A 34 11.24 3.71 -10.37
N SER A 35 12.48 4.16 -10.63
CA SER A 35 13.26 4.90 -9.65
C SER A 35 12.66 6.25 -9.27
N SER A 36 11.93 6.93 -10.16
CA SER A 36 11.31 8.23 -9.83
C SER A 36 10.18 8.09 -8.82
N LEU A 37 9.61 6.88 -8.66
CA LEU A 37 8.60 6.59 -7.65
C LEU A 37 9.17 6.60 -6.23
N LEU A 38 10.50 6.54 -6.08
CA LEU A 38 11.20 6.66 -4.80
C LEU A 38 11.46 8.10 -4.36
N GLU A 39 11.11 9.11 -5.16
CA GLU A 39 11.43 10.50 -4.84
C GLU A 39 10.81 10.97 -3.49
N PRO A 40 11.57 11.75 -2.70
CA PRO A 40 12.94 12.20 -2.94
C PRO A 40 13.97 11.07 -2.73
N ALA A 41 14.99 11.03 -3.59
CA ALA A 41 16.13 10.14 -3.48
C ALA A 41 17.38 10.81 -4.08
N VAL A 42 18.57 10.34 -3.72
CA VAL A 42 19.82 10.83 -4.34
C VAL A 42 19.82 10.50 -5.84
N ALA A 43 19.90 11.55 -6.66
CA ALA A 43 20.02 11.42 -8.12
C ALA A 43 21.32 10.65 -8.46
N GLU A 44 21.22 9.68 -9.37
CA GLU A 44 22.31 8.78 -9.76
C GLU A 44 22.90 7.92 -8.61
N GLY A 45 22.21 7.87 -7.46
CA GLY A 45 22.58 7.02 -6.33
C GLY A 45 22.37 5.52 -6.58
N GLU A 46 22.88 4.69 -5.66
CA GLU A 46 22.68 3.25 -5.68
C GLU A 46 21.19 2.89 -5.54
N ALA A 47 20.41 3.64 -4.75
CA ALA A 47 18.97 3.39 -4.58
C ALA A 47 18.22 3.55 -5.91
N THR A 48 18.49 4.64 -6.61
CA THR A 48 17.91 4.95 -7.94
C THR A 48 18.30 3.86 -8.94
N SER A 49 19.60 3.56 -9.04
CA SER A 49 20.14 2.60 -10.01
C SER A 49 19.65 1.17 -9.79
N LEU A 50 19.66 0.68 -8.54
CA LEU A 50 19.20 -0.67 -8.22
C LEU A 50 17.70 -0.85 -8.48
N THR A 51 16.92 0.17 -8.16
CA THR A 51 15.47 0.13 -8.35
C THR A 51 15.13 0.07 -9.83
N GLU A 52 15.74 0.92 -10.64
CA GLU A 52 15.49 0.93 -12.08
C GLU A 52 15.89 -0.39 -12.75
N GLN A 53 16.96 -1.04 -12.28
CA GLN A 53 17.48 -2.27 -12.88
C GLN A 53 16.77 -3.55 -12.42
N ASN A 54 16.19 -3.56 -11.22
CA ASN A 54 15.74 -4.81 -10.58
C ASN A 54 14.26 -4.79 -10.16
N CYS A 55 13.62 -3.63 -10.17
CA CYS A 55 12.24 -3.48 -9.73
C CYS A 55 11.33 -3.09 -10.89
N VAL A 56 10.09 -3.55 -10.82
CA VAL A 56 8.99 -3.08 -11.68
C VAL A 56 7.86 -2.59 -10.81
N PHE A 57 7.16 -1.54 -11.26
CA PHE A 57 5.91 -1.13 -10.62
C PHE A 57 4.89 -2.28 -10.65
N ASP A 58 4.25 -2.56 -9.52
CA ASP A 58 3.19 -3.56 -9.41
C ASP A 58 1.82 -2.91 -9.20
N HIS A 59 1.64 -2.24 -8.06
CA HIS A 59 0.35 -1.65 -7.72
C HIS A 59 0.45 -0.46 -6.76
N CYS A 60 -0.63 0.33 -6.68
CA CYS A 60 -0.88 1.25 -5.58
C CYS A 60 -2.01 0.70 -4.71
N ALA A 61 -1.93 0.87 -3.39
CA ALA A 61 -2.95 0.38 -2.49
C ALA A 61 -3.75 1.48 -1.80
N VAL A 62 -4.98 1.17 -1.39
CA VAL A 62 -5.85 2.07 -0.63
C VAL A 62 -6.80 1.29 0.28
N LEU A 63 -7.02 1.79 1.50
CA LEU A 63 -8.06 1.29 2.42
C LEU A 63 -9.33 2.13 2.34
N LEU A 64 -10.46 1.49 2.05
CA LEU A 64 -11.78 2.13 1.90
C LEU A 64 -12.82 1.51 2.86
N PHE A 65 -13.86 2.27 3.15
CA PHE A 65 -14.91 1.90 4.10
C PHE A 65 -16.29 1.81 3.44
N PRO A 66 -16.64 0.70 2.75
CA PRO A 66 -17.94 0.57 2.10
C PRO A 66 -19.07 0.36 3.13
N LEU A 67 -20.32 0.68 2.76
CA LEU A 67 -21.50 0.40 3.61
C LEU A 67 -21.57 -1.07 4.03
N THR A 68 -21.44 -1.96 3.06
CA THR A 68 -21.27 -3.41 3.23
C THR A 68 -20.25 -3.89 2.20
N LEU A 69 -19.61 -5.04 2.42
CA LEU A 69 -18.68 -5.61 1.44
C LEU A 69 -19.32 -5.76 0.05
N THR A 70 -20.51 -6.37 -0.02
CA THR A 70 -21.26 -6.59 -1.26
C THR A 70 -21.62 -5.28 -1.96
N ALA A 71 -22.04 -4.25 -1.22
CA ALA A 71 -22.35 -2.95 -1.81
C ALA A 71 -21.09 -2.29 -2.40
N GLY A 72 -19.96 -2.38 -1.70
CA GLY A 72 -18.66 -1.89 -2.18
C GLY A 72 -18.22 -2.56 -3.47
N LEU A 73 -18.23 -3.90 -3.50
CA LEU A 73 -17.84 -4.67 -4.69
C LEU A 73 -18.73 -4.37 -5.90
N ARG A 74 -20.06 -4.36 -5.70
CA ARG A 74 -21.02 -4.00 -6.76
C ARG A 74 -20.75 -2.60 -7.31
N HIS A 75 -20.44 -1.63 -6.45
CA HIS A 75 -20.12 -0.28 -6.87
C HIS A 75 -18.84 -0.24 -7.73
N LEU A 76 -17.79 -0.97 -7.33
CA LEU A 76 -16.55 -1.08 -8.11
C LEU A 76 -16.78 -1.74 -9.49
N GLU A 77 -17.59 -2.80 -9.55
CA GLU A 77 -18.00 -3.45 -10.80
C GLU A 77 -18.78 -2.49 -11.72
N GLN A 78 -19.75 -1.77 -11.18
CA GLN A 78 -20.56 -0.78 -11.93
C GLN A 78 -19.71 0.37 -12.48
N ARG A 79 -18.60 0.71 -11.82
CA ARG A 79 -17.60 1.66 -12.32
C ARG A 79 -16.66 1.07 -13.39
N GLY A 80 -16.82 -0.20 -13.76
CA GLY A 80 -15.97 -0.88 -14.73
C GLY A 80 -14.59 -1.25 -14.21
N LEU A 81 -14.36 -1.20 -12.89
CA LEU A 81 -13.05 -1.43 -12.27
C LEU A 81 -12.71 -2.92 -12.08
N ALA A 82 -13.66 -3.81 -12.41
CA ALA A 82 -13.50 -5.27 -12.45
C ALA A 82 -12.69 -5.84 -11.26
N PRO A 83 -13.21 -5.74 -10.02
CA PRO A 83 -12.54 -6.29 -8.85
C PRO A 83 -12.35 -7.81 -9.00
N LEU A 84 -11.18 -8.30 -8.61
CA LEU A 84 -10.93 -9.74 -8.48
C LEU A 84 -11.67 -10.32 -7.26
N PRO A 85 -11.84 -11.66 -7.18
CA PRO A 85 -12.40 -12.30 -6.00
C PRO A 85 -11.69 -11.84 -4.72
N THR A 86 -12.48 -11.54 -3.69
CA THR A 86 -11.93 -11.04 -2.43
C THR A 86 -11.32 -12.15 -1.59
N VAL A 87 -10.26 -11.82 -0.86
CA VAL A 87 -9.68 -12.67 0.19
C VAL A 87 -9.58 -11.91 1.51
N PRO A 88 -9.60 -12.57 2.68
CA PRO A 88 -9.36 -11.90 3.95
C PRO A 88 -7.94 -11.30 4.01
N SER A 89 -7.82 -10.02 4.40
CA SER A 89 -6.50 -9.39 4.56
C SER A 89 -5.94 -9.63 5.95
N THR A 90 -4.98 -10.55 6.09
CA THR A 90 -4.38 -10.90 7.39
C THR A 90 -3.47 -9.79 7.94
N VAL A 91 -2.68 -9.19 7.07
CA VAL A 91 -1.72 -8.14 7.44
C VAL A 91 -2.43 -6.85 7.83
N VAL A 92 -3.38 -6.38 7.01
CA VAL A 92 -4.13 -5.15 7.32
C VAL A 92 -5.04 -5.36 8.52
N ARG A 93 -5.64 -6.55 8.68
CA ARG A 93 -6.38 -6.91 9.91
C ARG A 93 -5.52 -6.74 11.15
N ARG A 94 -4.31 -7.30 11.15
CA ARG A 94 -3.36 -7.18 12.27
C ARG A 94 -3.03 -5.71 12.54
N ARG A 95 -2.68 -4.94 11.50
CA ARG A 95 -2.35 -3.51 11.64
C ARG A 95 -3.51 -2.67 12.17
N LEU A 96 -4.72 -2.85 11.65
CA LEU A 96 -5.92 -2.16 12.15
C LEU A 96 -6.20 -2.52 13.61
N SER A 97 -6.05 -3.79 13.95
CA SER A 97 -6.28 -4.28 15.31
C SER A 97 -5.27 -3.70 16.31
N GLU A 98 -3.98 -3.73 15.97
CA GLU A 98 -2.93 -3.14 16.80
C GLU A 98 -3.10 -1.62 16.96
N ARG A 99 -3.44 -0.93 15.86
CA ARG A 99 -3.52 0.54 15.82
C ARG A 99 -4.75 1.10 16.54
N HIS A 100 -5.89 0.41 16.44
CA HIS A 100 -7.18 0.87 16.99
C HIS A 100 -7.65 0.04 18.18
N GLY A 101 -6.84 -0.91 18.67
CA GLY A 101 -7.20 -1.77 19.81
C GLY A 101 -8.37 -2.71 19.52
N LEU A 102 -8.52 -3.17 18.29
CA LEU A 102 -9.59 -4.10 17.90
C LEU A 102 -9.22 -5.55 18.24
N ASP A 103 -10.23 -6.38 18.46
CA ASP A 103 -10.05 -7.83 18.44
C ASP A 103 -9.77 -8.29 17.00
N PRO A 104 -8.59 -8.88 16.70
CA PRO A 104 -8.27 -9.35 15.35
C PRO A 104 -9.26 -10.37 14.81
N ALA A 105 -9.85 -11.22 15.67
CA ALA A 105 -10.82 -12.22 15.24
C ALA A 105 -12.14 -11.60 14.73
N ARG A 106 -12.40 -10.34 15.09
CA ARG A 106 -13.63 -9.61 14.75
C ARG A 106 -13.39 -8.49 13.73
N CYS A 107 -12.14 -8.18 13.40
CA CYS A 107 -11.77 -7.19 12.40
C CYS A 107 -11.89 -7.77 10.98
N ASP A 108 -13.06 -7.55 10.39
CA ASP A 108 -13.41 -8.07 9.07
C ASP A 108 -12.97 -7.12 7.95
N VAL A 109 -11.72 -7.28 7.51
CA VAL A 109 -11.15 -6.54 6.37
C VAL A 109 -10.81 -7.51 5.24
N HIS A 110 -11.21 -7.13 4.03
CA HIS A 110 -11.06 -7.89 2.80
C HIS A 110 -10.12 -7.18 1.85
N LEU A 111 -9.52 -7.95 0.95
CA LEU A 111 -8.63 -7.49 -0.10
C LEU A 111 -9.19 -7.87 -1.46
N THR A 112 -9.15 -6.94 -2.41
CA THR A 112 -9.32 -7.23 -3.85
C THR A 112 -8.34 -6.38 -4.65
N ARG A 113 -8.05 -6.79 -5.89
CA ARG A 113 -7.31 -5.98 -6.85
C ARG A 113 -8.21 -5.56 -8.00
N LEU A 114 -8.06 -4.32 -8.45
CA LEU A 114 -8.80 -3.75 -9.57
C LEU A 114 -7.98 -3.86 -10.84
N ARG A 115 -8.55 -4.46 -11.88
CA ARG A 115 -7.91 -4.54 -13.19
C ARG A 115 -8.15 -3.25 -13.97
N LEU A 116 -7.13 -2.40 -13.98
CA LEU A 116 -7.15 -1.16 -14.76
C LEU A 116 -6.62 -1.42 -16.16
N GLU A 117 -7.22 -0.73 -17.14
CA GLU A 117 -6.54 -0.49 -18.40
C GLU A 117 -5.49 0.60 -18.16
N LEU A 118 -4.22 0.24 -18.38
CA LEU A 118 -3.06 1.10 -18.23
C LEU A 118 -2.77 1.84 -19.54
N PRO A 119 -2.04 2.98 -19.49
CA PRO A 119 -1.76 3.78 -20.69
C PRO A 119 -1.01 3.02 -21.80
N ASP A 120 -0.28 1.95 -21.45
CA ASP A 120 0.40 1.06 -22.40
C ASP A 120 -0.52 0.00 -23.04
N GLY A 121 -1.82 0.06 -22.75
CA GLY A 121 -2.84 -0.85 -23.27
C GLY A 121 -2.96 -2.18 -22.52
N ARG A 122 -2.10 -2.45 -21.53
CA ARG A 122 -2.24 -3.66 -20.70
C ARG A 122 -3.41 -3.52 -19.73
N ARG A 123 -4.11 -4.63 -19.47
CA ARG A 123 -5.00 -4.74 -18.31
C ARG A 123 -4.25 -5.42 -17.16
N HIS A 124 -3.93 -4.64 -16.13
CA HIS A 124 -3.14 -5.10 -14.98
C HIS A 124 -3.90 -4.85 -13.67
N PRO A 125 -3.83 -5.74 -12.66
CA PRO A 125 -4.33 -5.50 -11.30
C PRO A 125 -3.51 -4.42 -10.55
N ALA A 126 -3.48 -3.20 -11.08
CA ALA A 126 -2.58 -2.12 -10.65
C ALA A 126 -3.06 -1.34 -9.42
N VAL A 127 -4.27 -1.62 -8.92
CA VAL A 127 -4.76 -1.03 -7.67
C VAL A 127 -5.21 -2.13 -6.72
N GLU A 128 -4.63 -2.14 -5.53
CA GLU A 128 -5.00 -3.01 -4.44
C GLU A 128 -5.95 -2.28 -3.48
N VAL A 129 -7.12 -2.85 -3.20
CA VAL A 129 -8.14 -2.22 -2.37
C VAL A 129 -8.41 -3.08 -1.15
N PHE A 130 -8.15 -2.50 0.02
CA PHE A 130 -8.62 -3.04 1.28
C PHE A 130 -10.01 -2.47 1.57
N LEU A 131 -10.95 -3.35 1.92
CA LEU A 131 -12.34 -3.02 2.22
C LEU A 131 -12.62 -3.37 3.67
N PHE A 132 -12.85 -2.37 4.51
CA PHE A 132 -13.32 -2.55 5.89
C PHE A 132 -14.78 -2.07 6.00
N PRO A 133 -15.75 -3.01 5.92
CA PRO A 133 -17.17 -2.66 5.84
C PRO A 133 -17.70 -1.96 7.09
N ARG A 134 -18.61 -1.00 6.91
CA ARG A 134 -19.19 -0.20 8.00
C ARG A 134 -20.25 -0.95 8.81
N ASP A 135 -20.78 -2.04 8.27
CA ASP A 135 -21.66 -2.98 8.95
C ASP A 135 -20.88 -4.01 9.79
N SER A 136 -19.55 -3.96 9.79
CA SER A 136 -18.72 -4.77 10.68
C SER A 136 -18.91 -4.38 12.14
N SER A 137 -18.95 -5.38 13.04
CA SER A 137 -19.17 -5.15 14.48
C SER A 137 -18.06 -4.35 15.18
N THR A 138 -16.88 -4.25 14.55
CA THR A 138 -15.73 -3.49 15.07
C THR A 138 -15.55 -2.14 14.38
N PHE A 139 -16.45 -1.76 13.46
CA PHE A 139 -16.35 -0.49 12.77
C PHE A 139 -16.73 0.68 13.69
N ASP A 140 -15.91 1.72 13.67
CA ASP A 140 -16.22 3.02 14.28
C ASP A 140 -15.85 4.15 13.31
N ARG A 141 -16.62 5.24 13.31
CA ARG A 141 -16.39 6.37 12.40
C ARG A 141 -15.04 7.05 12.64
N SER A 142 -14.52 7.02 13.87
CA SER A 142 -13.20 7.56 14.20
C SER A 142 -12.06 6.76 13.54
N ILE A 143 -12.24 5.45 13.37
CA ILE A 143 -11.28 4.60 12.63
C ILE A 143 -11.21 5.07 11.17
N ALA A 144 -12.36 5.19 10.50
CA ALA A 144 -12.40 5.65 9.12
C ALA A 144 -11.81 7.05 8.94
N ALA A 145 -12.13 7.97 9.86
CA ALA A 145 -11.57 9.32 9.84
C ALA A 145 -10.05 9.32 10.05
N SER A 146 -9.55 8.53 11.00
CA SER A 146 -8.12 8.41 11.27
C SER A 146 -7.37 7.79 10.09
N GLU A 147 -7.83 6.64 9.59
CA GLU A 147 -7.23 5.94 8.46
C GLU A 147 -7.24 6.79 7.19
N ALA A 148 -8.32 7.53 6.92
CA ALA A 148 -8.38 8.44 5.78
C ALA A 148 -7.45 9.67 5.94
N ALA A 149 -7.33 10.21 7.16
CA ALA A 149 -6.48 11.36 7.44
C ALA A 149 -4.98 11.03 7.38
N HIS A 150 -4.60 9.80 7.73
CA HIS A 150 -3.19 9.40 7.77
C HIS A 150 -2.78 8.59 6.54
N GLY A 151 -3.69 7.84 5.92
CA GLY A 151 -3.40 6.97 4.77
C GLY A 151 -2.43 5.86 5.13
N PHE A 152 -2.60 5.20 6.28
CA PHE A 152 -1.61 4.24 6.80
C PHE A 152 -1.40 3.03 5.88
N GLU A 153 -2.45 2.60 5.18
CA GLU A 153 -2.40 1.49 4.23
C GLU A 153 -2.15 1.93 2.79
N ASP A 154 -2.08 3.24 2.52
CA ASP A 154 -1.78 3.77 1.18
C ASP A 154 -0.29 3.51 0.87
N HIS A 155 0.00 2.65 -0.10
CA HIS A 155 1.38 2.31 -0.46
C HIS A 155 1.59 2.14 -1.97
N THR A 156 2.85 2.23 -2.41
CA THR A 156 3.28 1.90 -3.77
C THR A 156 4.14 0.64 -3.72
N ALA A 157 3.74 -0.39 -4.46
CA ALA A 157 4.40 -1.67 -4.48
C ALA A 157 5.26 -1.84 -5.73
N PHE A 158 6.39 -2.52 -5.54
CA PHE A 158 7.26 -2.98 -6.59
C PHE A 158 7.42 -4.49 -6.53
N VAL A 159 7.66 -5.13 -7.67
CA VAL A 159 8.12 -6.52 -7.73
C VAL A 159 9.61 -6.52 -8.06
N VAL A 160 10.37 -7.35 -7.34
CA VAL A 160 11.76 -7.67 -7.71
C VAL A 160 11.74 -8.85 -8.69
N ASP A 161 12.27 -8.65 -9.90
CA ASP A 161 12.23 -9.66 -10.96
C ASP A 161 12.96 -10.95 -10.57
N ARG A 162 14.19 -10.82 -10.05
CA ARG A 162 15.04 -11.95 -9.62
C ARG A 162 15.58 -11.72 -8.22
N PRO A 163 14.76 -11.92 -7.18
CA PRO A 163 15.17 -11.62 -5.82
C PRO A 163 16.26 -12.58 -5.34
N SER A 164 17.22 -12.05 -4.61
CA SER A 164 18.23 -12.83 -3.90
C SER A 164 18.62 -12.12 -2.61
N PRO A 165 19.03 -12.84 -1.54
CA PRO A 165 19.43 -12.18 -0.30
C PRO A 165 20.50 -11.09 -0.46
N PRO A 166 21.55 -11.26 -1.31
CA PRO A 166 22.52 -10.18 -1.56
C PRO A 166 21.92 -8.95 -2.23
N LEU A 167 21.01 -9.14 -3.20
CA LEU A 167 20.32 -8.02 -3.87
C LEU A 167 19.41 -7.29 -2.89
N LEU A 168 18.63 -8.01 -2.09
CA LEU A 168 17.76 -7.40 -1.08
C LEU A 168 18.55 -6.62 -0.03
N ALA A 169 19.70 -7.15 0.42
CA ALA A 169 20.57 -6.42 1.33
C ALA A 169 21.03 -5.07 0.75
N ARG A 170 21.38 -5.05 -0.54
CA ARG A 170 21.77 -3.81 -1.24
C ARG A 170 20.61 -2.85 -1.41
N LEU A 171 19.45 -3.33 -1.90
CA LEU A 171 18.24 -2.53 -2.06
C LEU A 171 17.81 -1.88 -0.74
N VAL A 172 17.71 -2.68 0.32
CA VAL A 172 17.37 -2.17 1.66
C VAL A 172 18.36 -1.12 2.13
N THR A 173 19.67 -1.40 2.03
CA THR A 173 20.70 -0.48 2.50
C THR A 173 20.59 0.84 1.77
N ALA A 174 20.54 0.80 0.43
CA ALA A 174 20.47 1.96 -0.41
C ALA A 174 19.18 2.76 -0.19
N TRP A 175 18.01 2.10 -0.11
CA TRP A 175 16.73 2.75 0.17
C TRP A 175 16.71 3.46 1.52
N ARG A 176 17.34 2.86 2.54
CA ARG A 176 17.46 3.49 3.86
C ARG A 176 18.38 4.71 3.82
N SER A 177 19.56 4.59 3.22
CA SER A 177 20.58 5.65 3.25
C SER A 177 20.36 6.78 2.25
N GLU A 178 19.79 6.49 1.08
CA GLU A 178 19.71 7.46 -0.04
C GLU A 178 18.29 7.88 -0.40
N ALA A 179 17.28 7.11 0.02
CA ALA A 179 15.86 7.46 -0.17
C ALA A 179 15.11 7.68 1.16
N GLY A 180 15.76 7.63 2.32
CA GLY A 180 15.09 7.89 3.60
C GLY A 180 13.90 6.94 3.85
N LEU A 181 13.98 5.70 3.38
CA LEU A 181 12.95 4.68 3.55
C LEU A 181 13.31 3.77 4.73
N LEU A 182 12.59 3.91 5.84
CA LEU A 182 12.76 3.11 7.05
C LEU A 182 12.23 1.70 6.84
N TRP A 183 12.95 0.69 7.36
CA TRP A 183 12.51 -0.70 7.32
C TRP A 183 11.34 -0.91 8.32
N GLU A 184 10.14 -1.23 7.82
CA GLU A 184 8.92 -1.48 8.63
C GLU A 184 8.74 -2.96 8.98
N GLY A 185 9.34 -3.87 8.23
CA GLY A 185 9.26 -5.31 8.46
C GLY A 185 8.96 -6.04 7.17
N GLY A 186 8.51 -7.27 7.30
CA GLY A 186 8.10 -8.09 6.17
C GLY A 186 7.45 -9.39 6.62
N GLY A 187 7.07 -10.21 5.65
CA GLY A 187 6.52 -11.53 5.90
C GLY A 187 6.59 -12.41 4.66
N HIS A 188 6.37 -13.70 4.85
CA HIS A 188 6.23 -14.67 3.77
C HIS A 188 4.78 -15.13 3.67
N ASN A 189 4.28 -15.20 2.44
CA ASN A 189 2.99 -15.75 2.10
C ASN A 189 3.18 -17.00 1.23
N PRO A 190 2.96 -18.22 1.75
CA PRO A 190 3.10 -19.45 0.97
C PRO A 190 2.02 -19.62 -0.12
N HIS A 191 1.01 -18.75 -0.16
CA HIS A 191 -0.13 -18.87 -1.08
C HIS A 191 -0.06 -17.90 -2.27
N GLU A 192 0.97 -17.05 -2.35
CA GLU A 192 1.20 -16.08 -3.42
C GLU A 192 2.55 -16.32 -4.11
N GLY A 193 2.79 -15.79 -5.31
CA GLY A 193 4.14 -15.81 -5.91
C GLY A 193 4.68 -17.15 -6.45
N GLY A 194 3.89 -18.23 -6.43
CA GLY A 194 4.25 -19.53 -7.02
C GLY A 194 4.56 -20.62 -5.99
N PRO A 195 5.25 -21.71 -6.37
CA PRO A 195 5.46 -22.90 -5.52
C PRO A 195 6.19 -22.62 -4.20
N GLU A 196 7.04 -21.59 -4.17
CA GLU A 196 7.84 -21.22 -2.99
C GLU A 196 7.22 -20.06 -2.18
N GLY A 197 6.02 -19.62 -2.55
CA GLY A 197 5.39 -18.46 -1.94
C GLY A 197 5.98 -17.13 -2.44
N SER A 198 5.64 -16.05 -1.74
CA SER A 198 6.24 -14.73 -1.90
C SER A 198 6.70 -14.18 -0.56
N THR A 199 7.72 -13.35 -0.59
CA THR A 199 8.19 -12.56 0.54
C THR A 199 7.95 -11.10 0.27
N VAL A 200 7.31 -10.39 1.20
CA VAL A 200 7.04 -8.96 1.12
C VAL A 200 7.86 -8.20 2.16
N LEU A 201 8.43 -7.07 1.75
CA LEU A 201 9.13 -6.14 2.63
C LEU A 201 8.41 -4.80 2.60
N TYR A 202 8.25 -4.18 3.76
CA TYR A 202 7.56 -2.92 3.91
C TYR A 202 8.53 -1.82 4.34
N PHE A 203 8.33 -0.64 3.75
CA PHE A 203 9.10 0.55 4.05
C PHE A 203 8.21 1.77 4.26
N VAL A 204 8.69 2.67 5.12
CA VAL A 204 7.98 3.88 5.53
C VAL A 204 8.92 5.06 5.31
N ARG A 205 8.45 6.08 4.60
CA ARG A 205 9.20 7.32 4.39
C ARG A 205 9.42 8.01 5.73
N GLU A 206 10.68 8.31 6.01
CA GLU A 206 11.06 9.11 7.16
C GLU A 206 10.43 10.51 7.09
N HIS A 207 9.98 11.04 8.22
CA HIS A 207 9.34 12.36 8.29
C HIS A 207 10.25 13.50 7.80
N GLY A 208 11.57 13.38 7.97
CA GLY A 208 12.54 14.38 7.51
C GLY A 208 12.60 14.55 5.98
N GLN A 209 11.98 13.65 5.22
CA GLN A 209 11.95 13.66 3.76
C GLN A 209 10.50 13.52 3.25
N PRO A 210 9.66 14.55 3.40
CA PRO A 210 8.24 14.45 3.06
C PRO A 210 8.05 14.21 1.55
N SER A 211 7.14 13.29 1.23
CA SER A 211 6.71 12.95 -0.13
C SER A 211 5.24 12.56 -0.12
N ARG A 212 4.58 12.62 -1.29
CA ARG A 212 3.23 12.07 -1.46
C ARG A 212 3.22 10.55 -1.26
N ARG A 213 4.24 9.85 -1.77
CA ARG A 213 4.43 8.41 -1.59
C ARG A 213 5.21 8.16 -0.30
N ARG A 214 4.47 7.69 0.70
CA ARG A 214 4.97 7.58 2.07
C ARG A 214 5.21 6.15 2.51
N ARG A 215 4.62 5.17 1.83
CA ARG A 215 4.78 3.76 2.19
C ARG A 215 5.02 2.94 0.94
N PHE A 216 5.92 1.98 1.05
CA PHE A 216 6.38 1.18 -0.06
C PHE A 216 6.35 -0.29 0.31
N GLU A 217 6.03 -1.11 -0.68
CA GLU A 217 6.09 -2.56 -0.58
C GLU A 217 7.06 -3.09 -1.64
N LEU A 218 7.87 -4.08 -1.27
CA LEU A 218 8.74 -4.80 -2.19
C LEU A 218 8.34 -6.28 -2.16
N HIS A 219 7.72 -6.73 -3.25
CA HIS A 219 7.27 -8.09 -3.45
C HIS A 219 8.35 -8.93 -4.13
N CYS A 220 8.75 -10.03 -3.49
CA CYS A 220 9.79 -10.93 -3.95
C CYS A 220 9.21 -12.33 -4.11
N ALA A 221 9.42 -12.98 -5.25
CA ALA A 221 9.12 -14.40 -5.38
C ALA A 221 10.03 -15.24 -4.45
N GLY A 222 9.47 -16.30 -3.85
CA GLY A 222 10.19 -17.26 -3.01
C GLY A 222 10.18 -16.95 -1.50
N ASP A 223 10.72 -17.91 -0.74
CA ASP A 223 10.86 -17.82 0.71
C ASP A 223 12.20 -17.19 1.10
N LEU A 224 12.14 -15.93 1.54
CA LEU A 224 13.28 -15.15 1.98
C LEU A 224 13.16 -14.77 3.47
N ARG A 225 12.45 -15.58 4.27
CA ARG A 225 12.28 -15.34 5.72
C ARG A 225 13.62 -15.21 6.44
N SER A 226 14.60 -16.01 6.05
CA SER A 226 15.96 -15.95 6.61
C SER A 226 16.62 -14.56 6.49
N PHE A 227 16.23 -13.76 5.49
CA PHE A 227 16.67 -12.37 5.34
C PHE A 227 15.91 -11.45 6.30
N ILE A 228 14.58 -11.58 6.39
CA ILE A 228 13.74 -10.77 7.28
C ILE A 228 14.14 -10.99 8.74
N ASP A 229 14.30 -12.24 9.16
CA ASP A 229 14.56 -12.62 10.56
C ASP A 229 15.91 -12.12 11.09
N ARG A 230 16.85 -11.78 10.19
CA ARG A 230 18.20 -11.31 10.54
C ARG A 230 18.31 -9.79 10.64
N ALA A 231 17.37 -9.05 10.07
CA ALA A 231 17.46 -7.60 9.98
C ALA A 231 16.62 -6.91 11.07
N PRO A 232 17.19 -6.00 11.87
CA PRO A 232 16.41 -5.25 12.83
C PRO A 232 15.45 -4.28 12.13
N VAL A 233 14.18 -4.31 12.54
CA VAL A 233 13.16 -3.34 12.10
C VAL A 233 13.39 -1.99 12.80
N ASP A 234 13.20 -0.89 12.07
CA ASP A 234 13.37 0.49 12.56
C ASP A 234 12.18 0.95 13.45
N THR A 235 11.78 0.13 14.43
CA THR A 235 10.48 0.21 15.14
C THR A 235 10.14 1.60 15.67
N GLU A 236 11.08 2.24 16.38
CA GLU A 236 10.83 3.56 17.00
C GLU A 236 10.73 4.66 15.93
N ALA A 237 11.62 4.63 14.93
CA ALA A 237 11.62 5.60 13.83
C ALA A 237 10.35 5.47 12.97
N VAL A 238 9.90 4.24 12.71
CA VAL A 238 8.64 3.95 12.01
C VAL A 238 7.44 4.49 12.78
N ARG A 239 7.38 4.26 14.10
CA ARG A 239 6.30 4.82 14.94
C ARG A 239 6.30 6.35 14.91
N HIS A 240 7.48 6.97 14.96
CA HIS A 240 7.61 8.41 14.86
C HIS A 240 7.12 8.93 13.50
N ALA A 241 7.52 8.29 12.40
CA ALA A 241 7.06 8.63 11.05
C ALA A 241 5.53 8.57 10.95
N TYR A 242 4.90 7.48 11.41
CA TYR A 242 3.44 7.34 11.39
C TYR A 242 2.71 8.40 12.22
N ARG A 243 3.23 8.78 13.39
CA ARG A 243 2.64 9.85 14.20
C ARG A 243 2.69 11.21 13.52
N ALA A 244 3.72 11.43 12.70
CA ALA A 244 3.91 12.68 11.98
C ALA A 244 3.11 12.74 10.66
N TRP A 245 2.63 11.60 10.16
CA TRP A 245 1.81 11.50 8.95
C TRP A 245 0.38 12.04 9.15
N ARG A 246 0.21 13.34 9.30
CA ARG A 246 -1.06 13.95 8.88
C ARG A 246 -0.99 14.17 7.38
N ARG A 247 -1.99 13.71 6.60
CA ARG A 247 -2.03 14.05 5.16
C ARG A 247 -1.89 15.57 5.03
N PRO A 248 -0.87 16.07 4.33
CA PRO A 248 -0.82 17.47 3.95
C PRO A 248 -2.05 17.77 3.08
N GLY A 249 -2.69 18.92 3.31
CA GLY A 249 -3.60 19.46 2.31
C GLY A 249 -2.78 19.78 1.06
N ARG A 250 -3.04 19.06 -0.03
CA ARG A 250 -2.73 19.27 -1.48
C ARG A 250 -1.44 19.98 -1.98
N ASP A 251 -0.51 20.43 -1.14
CA ASP A 251 0.54 21.39 -1.55
C ASP A 251 1.98 20.82 -1.46
N LEU A 252 2.19 19.53 -1.74
CA LEU A 252 3.54 19.02 -2.01
C LEU A 252 3.71 18.74 -3.51
N PRO A 253 4.85 19.13 -4.12
CA PRO A 253 5.12 18.87 -5.52
C PRO A 253 5.12 17.35 -5.83
N ALA A 254 4.78 17.04 -7.08
CA ALA A 254 4.58 15.70 -7.62
C ALA A 254 5.84 14.84 -7.56
#